data_AF-A0AAV6BH08-F1
#
_entry.id   AF-A0AAV6BH08-F1
#
_cell.length_a   1.000
_cell.length_b   1.000
_cell.length_c   1.000
_cell.angle_alpha   90.00
_cell.angle_beta   90.00
_cell.angle_gamma   90.00
#
_symmetry.space_group_name_H-M   'P 1'
#
loop_
_entity.id
_entity.type
_entity.pdbx_description
1 polymer ?
#
loop_
_entity_poly.entity_id
_entity_poly.type
_entity_poly.pdbx_seq_one_letter_code
_entity_poly.pdbx_strand_id
1 'polypeptide(L)'
;MKSKRMPAVAIVTVSLGVLSVLGGRAVTAQDTGQAKYNVRVPNGLAFSEFRGYEAWQTVSISHNDKVMAVILANPVMINAYQSGMPSNGKPFPDGSKMAKIHWNPKTLETLPTATVPASLHDVDFMVKDSKRFADSGGWGYGAFKYDAASDTFTPATQADQPPQANDAKCGVACHTIVKTRDYVFTDYGKR
;
A
#
# COMPACT_ATOMS: atom_id res chain seq x y z
N MET A 1 5.76 71.92 45.63
CA MET A 1 5.36 70.48 45.57
C MET A 1 4.26 70.37 44.52
N LYS A 2 4.32 69.66 43.39
CA LYS A 2 5.16 68.60 42.82
C LYS A 2 5.32 68.93 41.32
N SER A 3 6.54 68.99 40.78
CA SER A 3 6.75 69.14 39.33
C SER A 3 6.66 67.77 38.66
N LYS A 4 5.85 67.67 37.60
CA LYS A 4 5.76 66.50 36.72
C LYS A 4 7.03 66.45 35.86
N ARG A 5 7.86 65.44 36.06
CA ARG A 5 8.98 65.12 35.17
C ARG A 5 8.48 64.19 34.07
N MET A 6 8.55 64.64 32.82
CA MET A 6 8.44 63.79 31.62
C MET A 6 9.77 63.06 31.42
N PRO A 7 9.81 61.74 31.20
CA PRO A 7 11.03 61.06 30.81
C PRO A 7 11.22 61.09 29.29
N ALA A 8 12.48 61.26 28.90
CA ALA A 8 12.96 61.33 27.52
C ALA A 8 12.70 60.05 26.73
N VAL A 9 12.33 60.20 25.46
CA VAL A 9 12.21 59.12 24.49
C VAL A 9 13.61 58.73 24.01
N ALA A 10 14.08 57.55 24.42
CA ALA A 10 15.27 56.93 23.86
C ALA A 10 14.88 56.20 22.56
N ILE A 11 15.38 56.69 21.42
CA ILE A 11 15.25 56.02 20.13
C ILE A 11 16.29 54.90 20.10
N VAL A 12 15.83 53.66 20.31
CA VAL A 12 16.62 52.45 20.08
C VAL A 12 16.46 52.05 18.62
N THR A 13 17.49 52.27 17.82
CA THR A 13 17.61 51.72 16.47
C THR A 13 17.82 50.21 16.56
N VAL A 14 16.75 49.43 16.35
CA VAL A 14 16.83 47.97 16.22
C VAL A 14 17.23 47.65 14.78
N SER A 15 18.48 47.22 14.60
CA SER A 15 19.01 46.68 13.36
C SER A 15 18.25 45.40 12.99
N LEU A 16 17.47 45.41 11.90
CA LEU A 16 16.91 44.18 11.33
C LEU A 16 18.05 43.35 10.72
N GLY A 17 18.56 42.39 11.49
CA GLY A 17 19.36 41.29 10.95
C GLY A 17 18.43 40.37 10.15
N VAL A 18 18.55 40.39 8.83
CA VAL A 18 17.88 39.41 7.95
C VAL A 18 18.55 38.07 8.16
N LEU A 19 17.96 37.22 8.99
CA LEU A 19 18.38 35.83 9.17
C LEU A 19 17.88 35.03 7.96
N SER A 20 18.77 34.74 7.01
CA SER A 20 18.50 33.84 5.89
C SER A 20 18.38 32.40 6.41
N VAL A 21 17.14 31.99 6.75
CA VAL A 21 16.84 30.58 7.02
C VAL A 21 16.90 29.83 5.69
N LEU A 22 18.02 29.17 5.43
CA LEU A 22 18.13 28.10 4.44
C LEU A 22 17.12 27.01 4.82
N GLY A 23 15.94 27.05 4.18
CA GLY A 23 14.86 26.10 4.40
C GLY A 23 15.18 24.74 3.81
N GLY A 24 16.03 23.96 4.48
CA GLY A 24 16.08 22.51 4.31
C GLY A 24 14.79 21.93 4.89
N ARG A 25 13.85 21.51 4.05
CA ARG A 25 12.69 20.74 4.54
C ARG A 25 13.20 19.41 5.06
N ALA A 26 13.15 19.21 6.38
CA ALA A 26 13.31 17.89 6.96
C ALA A 26 12.17 17.02 6.43
N VAL A 27 12.49 16.04 5.58
CA VAL A 27 11.55 15.01 5.15
C VAL A 27 11.19 14.18 6.38
N THR A 28 9.95 14.29 6.82
CA THR A 28 9.46 13.53 7.98
C THR A 28 9.07 12.12 7.54
N ALA A 29 8.99 11.16 8.47
CA ALA A 29 8.44 9.82 8.20
C ALA A 29 6.98 9.88 7.67
N GLN A 30 6.28 10.98 7.96
CA GLN A 30 4.95 11.23 7.39
C GLN A 30 5.04 11.58 5.90
N ASP A 31 6.08 12.30 5.46
CA ASP A 31 6.32 12.63 4.05
C ASP A 31 6.71 11.40 3.23
N THR A 32 7.55 10.49 3.77
CA THR A 32 7.89 9.21 3.11
C THR A 32 6.70 8.26 3.05
N GLY A 33 5.93 8.17 4.14
CA GLY A 33 4.69 7.39 4.20
C GLY A 33 3.62 7.85 3.21
N GLN A 34 3.63 9.13 2.81
CA GLN A 34 2.76 9.66 1.75
C GLN A 34 3.32 9.46 0.34
N ALA A 35 4.65 9.40 0.18
CA ALA A 35 5.31 9.30 -1.12
C ALA A 35 4.87 8.05 -1.92
N LYS A 36 4.64 6.92 -1.24
CA LYS A 36 4.14 5.69 -1.87
C LYS A 36 2.83 5.88 -2.64
N TYR A 37 1.99 6.84 -2.24
CA TYR A 37 0.71 7.10 -2.90
C TYR A 37 0.83 7.85 -4.24
N ASN A 38 2.02 8.32 -4.60
CA ASN A 38 2.31 8.85 -5.92
C ASN A 38 2.73 7.75 -6.92
N VAL A 39 2.97 6.52 -6.43
CA VAL A 39 3.41 5.39 -7.24
C VAL A 39 2.22 4.78 -7.97
N ARG A 40 2.42 4.43 -9.25
CA ARG A 40 1.41 3.76 -10.07
C ARG A 40 2.02 2.86 -11.12
N VAL A 41 1.28 1.80 -11.42
CA VAL A 41 1.50 0.97 -12.60
C VAL A 41 1.06 1.76 -13.84
N PRO A 42 1.90 1.89 -14.89
CA PRO A 42 1.50 2.51 -16.16
C PRO A 42 0.16 1.98 -16.69
N ASN A 43 -0.75 2.89 -17.04
CA ASN A 43 -2.11 2.58 -17.52
C ASN A 43 -2.91 1.63 -16.60
N GLY A 44 -2.56 1.56 -15.32
CA GLY A 44 -3.14 0.62 -14.36
C GLY A 44 -3.37 1.24 -12.99
N LEU A 45 -3.16 0.42 -11.97
CA LEU A 45 -3.48 0.80 -10.59
C LEU A 45 -2.50 1.83 -10.03
N ALA A 46 -3.03 2.82 -9.35
CA ALA A 46 -2.25 3.65 -8.45
C ALA A 46 -2.29 3.09 -7.03
N PHE A 47 -1.17 3.16 -6.32
CA PHE A 47 -1.08 2.77 -4.92
C PHE A 47 -2.10 3.56 -4.07
N SER A 48 -2.36 4.82 -4.42
CA SER A 48 -3.36 5.67 -3.78
C SER A 48 -4.79 5.14 -3.84
N GLU A 49 -5.14 4.28 -4.79
CA GLU A 49 -6.47 3.64 -4.85
C GLU A 49 -6.70 2.66 -3.68
N PHE A 50 -5.62 2.26 -3.01
CA PHE A 50 -5.61 1.32 -1.88
C PHE A 50 -5.19 2.01 -0.58
N ARG A 51 -5.24 3.35 -0.52
CA ARG A 51 -4.89 4.11 0.69
C ARG A 51 -5.63 3.59 1.93
N GLY A 52 -4.88 3.30 2.98
CA GLY A 52 -5.39 2.74 4.23
C GLY A 52 -5.61 1.22 4.23
N TYR A 53 -5.10 0.51 3.22
CA TYR A 53 -5.19 -0.95 3.16
C TYR A 53 -4.58 -1.65 4.39
N GLU A 54 -3.63 -1.01 5.07
CA GLU A 54 -3.02 -1.52 6.29
C GLU A 54 -4.03 -1.72 7.43
N ALA A 55 -5.17 -1.01 7.38
CA ALA A 55 -6.28 -1.15 8.33
C ALA A 55 -7.42 -2.03 7.81
N TRP A 56 -7.29 -2.60 6.60
CA TRP A 56 -8.31 -3.50 6.05
C TRP A 56 -8.32 -4.85 6.76
N GLN A 57 -9.44 -5.55 6.67
CA GLN A 57 -9.61 -6.80 7.38
C GLN A 57 -8.81 -7.93 6.71
N THR A 58 -8.10 -8.73 7.52
CA THR A 58 -7.40 -9.92 7.03
C THR A 58 -8.39 -10.94 6.47
N VAL A 59 -8.14 -11.39 5.25
CA VAL A 59 -8.86 -12.50 4.62
C VAL A 59 -8.18 -13.82 4.98
N SER A 60 -6.87 -13.91 4.73
CA SER A 60 -6.09 -15.13 4.94
C SER A 60 -4.59 -14.81 4.98
N ILE A 61 -3.79 -15.85 5.21
CA ILE A 61 -2.33 -15.85 5.11
C ILE A 61 -1.89 -16.87 4.05
N SER A 62 -0.76 -16.63 3.39
CA SER A 62 -0.16 -17.60 2.47
C SER A 62 1.34 -17.66 2.66
N HIS A 63 1.96 -18.81 2.42
CA HIS A 63 3.40 -18.99 2.56
C HIS A 63 3.91 -19.96 1.48
N ASN A 64 5.06 -19.64 0.89
CA ASN A 64 5.85 -20.54 0.06
C ASN A 64 7.32 -20.50 0.49
N ASP A 65 8.18 -21.16 -0.27
CA ASP A 65 9.62 -21.25 -0.02
C ASP A 65 10.35 -19.90 0.00
N LYS A 66 9.78 -18.84 -0.59
CA LYS A 66 10.42 -17.53 -0.76
C LYS A 66 9.84 -16.43 0.13
N VAL A 67 8.52 -16.37 0.23
CA VAL A 67 7.79 -15.28 0.88
C VAL A 67 6.66 -15.80 1.77
N MET A 68 6.32 -15.00 2.79
CA MET A 68 5.06 -15.14 3.50
C MET A 68 4.22 -13.89 3.29
N ALA A 69 2.90 -14.05 3.26
CA ALA A 69 1.99 -12.97 2.95
C ALA A 69 0.76 -12.93 3.84
N VAL A 70 0.29 -11.71 4.08
CA VAL A 70 -1.04 -11.44 4.61
C VAL A 70 -1.89 -10.88 3.47
N ILE A 71 -3.09 -11.43 3.29
CA ILE A 71 -4.07 -10.95 2.32
C ILE A 71 -5.13 -10.17 3.11
N LEU A 72 -5.32 -8.91 2.74
CA LEU A 72 -6.29 -7.99 3.31
C LEU A 72 -7.35 -7.65 2.26
N ALA A 73 -8.56 -7.33 2.69
CA ALA A 73 -9.63 -6.91 1.78
C ALA A 73 -10.49 -5.80 2.35
N ASN A 74 -10.98 -4.93 1.45
CA ASN A 74 -11.85 -3.83 1.82
C ASN A 74 -13.25 -4.33 2.26
N PRO A 75 -14.06 -3.48 2.93
CA PRO A 75 -15.39 -3.88 3.41
C PRO A 75 -16.31 -4.45 2.33
N VAL A 76 -16.22 -3.95 1.09
CA VAL A 76 -17.02 -4.46 -0.05
C VAL A 76 -16.75 -5.95 -0.28
N MET A 77 -15.47 -6.33 -0.38
CA MET A 77 -15.09 -7.71 -0.63
C MET A 77 -15.30 -8.61 0.59
N ILE A 78 -15.10 -8.10 1.80
CA ILE A 78 -15.42 -8.82 3.04
C ILE A 78 -16.91 -9.17 3.10
N ASN A 79 -17.80 -8.21 2.83
CA ASN A 79 -19.23 -8.45 2.82
C ASN A 79 -19.63 -9.48 1.74
N ALA A 80 -18.96 -9.45 0.58
CA ALA A 80 -19.15 -10.44 -0.47
C ALA A 80 -18.75 -11.85 -0.01
N TYR A 81 -17.60 -11.99 0.64
CA TYR A 81 -17.16 -13.26 1.23
C TYR A 81 -18.14 -13.78 2.30
N GLN A 82 -18.58 -12.91 3.21
CA GLN A 82 -19.57 -13.25 4.24
C GLN A 82 -20.91 -13.70 3.64
N SER A 83 -21.25 -13.19 2.44
CA SER A 83 -22.42 -13.62 1.66
C SER A 83 -22.18 -14.90 0.84
N GLY A 84 -21.01 -15.54 0.99
CA GLY A 84 -20.64 -16.79 0.33
C GLY A 84 -20.01 -16.64 -1.05
N MET A 85 -19.64 -15.43 -1.50
CA MET A 85 -18.94 -15.26 -2.78
C MET A 85 -17.45 -15.64 -2.66
N PRO A 86 -16.83 -16.17 -3.74
CA PRO A 86 -17.44 -16.55 -5.00
C PRO A 86 -18.01 -17.97 -4.98
N SER A 87 -17.88 -18.69 -3.85
CA SER A 87 -18.29 -20.10 -3.70
C SER A 87 -19.77 -20.37 -3.96
N ASN A 88 -20.63 -19.35 -3.81
CA ASN A 88 -22.06 -19.40 -4.14
C ASN A 88 -22.35 -19.20 -5.64
N GLY A 89 -21.32 -19.15 -6.50
CA GLY A 89 -21.43 -19.01 -7.95
C GLY A 89 -21.60 -17.56 -8.44
N LYS A 90 -21.64 -16.57 -7.54
CA LYS A 90 -21.71 -15.15 -7.92
C LYS A 90 -20.31 -14.53 -7.93
N PRO A 91 -20.00 -13.63 -8.90
CA PRO A 91 -18.74 -12.90 -8.90
C PRO A 91 -18.70 -11.88 -7.76
N PHE A 92 -17.50 -11.42 -7.41
CA PHE A 92 -17.34 -10.28 -6.52
C PHE A 92 -17.91 -9.00 -7.16
N PRO A 93 -18.53 -8.11 -6.37
CA PRO A 93 -19.05 -6.85 -6.87
C PRO A 93 -17.92 -5.89 -7.25
N ASP A 94 -18.19 -4.99 -8.19
CA ASP A 94 -17.31 -3.85 -8.48
C ASP A 94 -17.00 -3.06 -7.21
N GLY A 95 -15.75 -2.58 -7.11
CA GLY A 95 -15.22 -1.95 -5.91
C GLY A 95 -14.64 -2.92 -4.88
N SER A 96 -14.74 -4.23 -5.10
CA SER A 96 -13.99 -5.22 -4.31
C SER A 96 -12.49 -5.02 -4.49
N LYS A 97 -11.74 -4.95 -3.39
CA LYS A 97 -10.29 -4.72 -3.38
C LYS A 97 -9.57 -5.68 -2.46
N MET A 98 -8.42 -6.17 -2.91
CA MET A 98 -7.46 -6.86 -2.04
C MET A 98 -6.11 -6.16 -2.06
N ALA A 99 -5.44 -6.23 -0.91
CA ALA A 99 -4.03 -5.94 -0.76
C ALA A 99 -3.33 -7.19 -0.22
N LYS A 100 -2.24 -7.60 -0.87
CA LYS A 100 -1.42 -8.72 -0.43
C LYS A 100 -0.03 -8.19 -0.10
N ILE A 101 0.37 -8.32 1.16
CA ILE A 101 1.64 -7.79 1.67
C ILE A 101 2.59 -8.96 1.79
N HIS A 102 3.74 -8.91 1.12
CA HIS A 102 4.74 -9.97 1.15
C HIS A 102 5.94 -9.57 2.00
N TRP A 103 6.39 -10.50 2.84
CA TRP A 103 7.64 -10.38 3.59
C TRP A 103 8.56 -11.56 3.31
N ASN A 104 9.86 -11.29 3.39
CA ASN A 104 10.85 -12.35 3.52
C ASN A 104 10.68 -12.98 4.91
N PRO A 105 10.43 -14.30 5.01
CA PRO A 105 10.26 -14.97 6.29
C PRO A 105 11.60 -15.16 6.99
N LYS A 106 11.58 -15.21 8.33
CA LYS A 106 12.71 -15.68 9.14
C LYS A 106 12.24 -16.58 10.27
N THR A 107 13.15 -17.41 10.77
CA THR A 107 12.94 -18.12 12.04
C THR A 107 12.97 -17.13 13.19
N LEU A 108 12.03 -17.25 14.13
CA LEU A 108 12.00 -16.43 15.34
C LEU A 108 13.03 -16.94 16.35
N GLU A 109 14.01 -16.10 16.72
CA GLU A 109 15.10 -16.49 17.63
C GLU A 109 14.61 -16.93 19.01
N THR A 110 13.58 -16.28 19.54
CA THR A 110 13.00 -16.59 20.84
C THR A 110 12.11 -17.83 20.85
N LEU A 111 11.69 -18.30 19.66
CA LEU A 111 10.91 -19.52 19.47
C LEU A 111 11.26 -20.14 18.12
N PRO A 112 12.35 -20.93 18.02
CA PRO A 112 12.88 -21.41 16.74
C PRO A 112 11.96 -22.34 15.93
N THR A 113 10.83 -22.75 16.50
CA THR A 113 9.76 -23.49 15.80
C THR A 113 8.79 -22.58 15.04
N ALA A 114 8.91 -21.27 15.19
CA ALA A 114 8.04 -20.29 14.55
C ALA A 114 8.73 -19.56 13.40
N THR A 115 8.01 -19.37 12.30
CA THR A 115 8.39 -18.52 11.17
C THR A 115 7.61 -17.22 11.25
N VAL A 116 8.30 -16.08 11.16
CA VAL A 116 7.72 -14.74 11.29
C VAL A 116 8.15 -13.83 10.13
N PRO A 117 7.38 -12.76 9.85
CA PRO A 117 7.79 -11.75 8.88
C PRO A 117 9.11 -11.06 9.29
N ALA A 118 9.98 -10.82 8.31
CA ALA A 118 11.18 -9.99 8.47
C ALA A 118 11.08 -8.73 7.60
N SER A 119 11.93 -8.59 6.56
CA SER A 119 11.90 -7.44 5.67
C SER A 119 10.69 -7.48 4.75
N LEU A 120 10.09 -6.31 4.51
CA LEU A 120 9.05 -6.14 3.51
C LEU A 120 9.65 -6.40 2.12
N HIS A 121 8.96 -7.20 1.31
CA HIS A 121 9.40 -7.57 -0.03
C HIS A 121 8.64 -6.75 -1.08
N ASP A 122 7.32 -6.84 -1.09
CA ASP A 122 6.45 -6.12 -2.00
C ASP A 122 5.02 -6.01 -1.43
N VAL A 123 4.20 -5.20 -2.10
CA VAL A 123 2.75 -5.16 -1.91
C VAL A 123 2.07 -5.30 -3.26
N ASP A 124 1.17 -6.27 -3.38
CA ASP A 124 0.33 -6.50 -4.54
C ASP A 124 -1.10 -6.03 -4.29
N PHE A 125 -1.71 -5.48 -5.33
CA PHE A 125 -3.08 -4.99 -5.32
C PHE A 125 -3.90 -5.62 -6.45
N MET A 126 -5.19 -5.83 -6.15
CA MET A 126 -6.19 -6.10 -7.17
C MET A 126 -7.52 -5.43 -6.85
N VAL A 127 -8.23 -4.97 -7.88
CA VAL A 127 -9.55 -4.33 -7.76
C VAL A 127 -10.50 -4.81 -8.86
N LYS A 128 -11.75 -5.06 -8.47
CA LYS A 128 -12.84 -5.31 -9.41
C LYS A 128 -13.39 -3.98 -9.92
N ASP A 129 -13.25 -3.75 -11.21
CA ASP A 129 -13.90 -2.67 -11.96
C ASP A 129 -14.22 -3.20 -13.35
N SER A 130 -15.44 -3.73 -13.50
CA SER A 130 -15.91 -4.39 -14.72
C SER A 130 -15.84 -3.51 -15.97
N LYS A 131 -15.90 -2.18 -15.80
CA LYS A 131 -15.83 -1.22 -16.91
C LYS A 131 -14.38 -0.91 -17.28
N ARG A 132 -13.53 -0.63 -16.28
CA ARG A 132 -12.12 -0.27 -16.51
C ARG A 132 -11.29 -1.45 -16.99
N PHE A 133 -11.67 -2.67 -16.59
CA PHE A 133 -10.89 -3.90 -16.78
C PHE A 133 -11.69 -4.98 -17.51
N ALA A 134 -12.48 -4.59 -18.51
CA ALA A 134 -13.39 -5.48 -19.25
C ALA A 134 -12.66 -6.66 -19.93
N ASP A 135 -11.39 -6.49 -20.32
CA ASP A 135 -10.58 -7.49 -21.01
C ASP A 135 -9.77 -8.41 -20.08
N SER A 136 -9.91 -8.24 -18.76
CA SER A 136 -9.25 -9.04 -17.72
C SER A 136 -10.25 -9.64 -16.73
N GLY A 137 -11.47 -9.93 -17.20
CA GLY A 137 -12.53 -10.47 -16.34
C GLY A 137 -13.05 -9.46 -15.31
N GLY A 138 -12.86 -8.17 -15.55
CA GLY A 138 -13.24 -7.08 -14.64
C GLY A 138 -12.22 -6.81 -13.54
N TRP A 139 -11.02 -7.39 -13.59
CA TRP A 139 -10.00 -7.24 -12.55
C TRP A 139 -8.75 -6.51 -13.06
N GLY A 140 -8.35 -5.47 -12.33
CA GLY A 140 -7.04 -4.83 -12.51
C GLY A 140 -6.07 -5.28 -11.44
N TYR A 141 -4.80 -5.35 -11.80
CA TYR A 141 -3.70 -5.81 -10.94
C TYR A 141 -2.57 -4.78 -10.87
N GLY A 142 -1.78 -4.84 -9.80
CA GLY A 142 -0.55 -4.07 -9.70
C GLY A 142 0.36 -4.62 -8.61
N ALA A 143 1.63 -4.76 -8.93
CA ALA A 143 2.66 -5.23 -8.00
C ALA A 143 3.65 -4.10 -7.72
N PHE A 144 3.96 -3.86 -6.45
CA PHE A 144 4.80 -2.75 -6.02
C PHE A 144 5.93 -3.27 -5.13
N LYS A 145 7.13 -3.30 -5.69
CA LYS A 145 8.34 -3.69 -4.97
C LYS A 145 8.73 -2.64 -3.95
N TYR A 146 9.18 -3.10 -2.79
CA TYR A 146 9.70 -2.25 -1.75
C TYR A 146 11.23 -2.21 -1.77
N ASP A 147 11.81 -1.01 -1.67
CA ASP A 147 13.24 -0.79 -1.52
C ASP A 147 13.52 -0.32 -0.08
N ALA A 148 14.17 -1.18 0.71
CA ALA A 148 14.45 -0.91 2.12
C ALA A 148 15.52 0.17 2.34
N ALA A 149 16.40 0.43 1.36
CA ALA A 149 17.45 1.44 1.49
C ALA A 149 16.90 2.86 1.34
N SER A 150 15.90 3.01 0.47
CA SER A 150 15.24 4.29 0.18
C SER A 150 13.90 4.48 0.88
N ASP A 151 13.33 3.43 1.48
CA ASP A 151 11.97 3.41 2.04
C ASP A 151 10.93 3.82 0.99
N THR A 152 11.04 3.25 -0.22
CA THR A 152 10.15 3.59 -1.34
C THR A 152 9.56 2.36 -2.02
N PHE A 153 8.48 2.60 -2.76
CA PHE A 153 7.87 1.61 -3.64
C PHE A 153 8.10 1.97 -5.10
N THR A 154 8.33 0.94 -5.93
CA THR A 154 8.33 1.07 -7.39
C THR A 154 7.46 -0.02 -8.01
N PRO A 155 6.81 0.21 -9.17
CA PRO A 155 6.09 -0.86 -9.85
C PRO A 155 7.06 -1.99 -10.22
N ALA A 156 6.65 -3.24 -9.98
CA ALA A 156 7.41 -4.39 -10.46
C ALA A 156 7.49 -4.38 -11.99
N THR A 157 8.56 -4.93 -12.56
CA THR A 157 8.90 -4.92 -13.98
C THR A 157 9.38 -6.30 -14.45
N GLN A 158 9.51 -6.49 -15.75
CA GLN A 158 10.02 -7.76 -16.32
C GLN A 158 11.49 -8.05 -15.94
N ALA A 159 12.22 -7.05 -15.43
CA ALA A 159 13.58 -7.23 -14.94
C ALA A 159 13.63 -7.84 -13.52
N ASP A 160 12.48 -7.89 -12.83
CA ASP A 160 12.40 -8.39 -11.47
C ASP A 160 12.30 -9.92 -11.40
N GLN A 161 12.38 -10.46 -10.18
CA GLN A 161 12.34 -11.89 -9.93
C GLN A 161 11.26 -12.22 -8.87
N PRO A 162 10.19 -12.94 -9.25
CA PRO A 162 9.86 -13.36 -10.62
C PRO A 162 9.55 -12.17 -11.55
N PRO A 163 9.71 -12.31 -12.88
CA PRO A 163 9.35 -11.27 -13.84
C PRO A 163 7.86 -10.95 -13.77
N GLN A 164 7.53 -9.67 -13.61
CA GLN A 164 6.14 -9.20 -13.51
C GLN A 164 5.96 -7.99 -14.44
N ALA A 165 4.96 -8.02 -15.32
CA ALA A 165 4.67 -6.84 -16.14
C ALA A 165 4.20 -5.67 -15.26
N ASN A 166 4.34 -4.44 -15.76
CA ASN A 166 3.91 -3.22 -15.09
C ASN A 166 2.74 -2.56 -15.81
N ASP A 167 1.77 -3.35 -16.25
CA ASP A 167 0.46 -2.88 -16.69
C ASP A 167 -0.64 -3.46 -15.78
N ALA A 168 -1.87 -3.01 -15.97
CA ALA A 168 -3.01 -3.50 -15.19
C ALA A 168 -3.33 -5.00 -15.41
N LYS A 169 -2.67 -5.65 -16.39
CA LYS A 169 -2.89 -7.05 -16.78
C LYS A 169 -1.82 -7.99 -16.24
N CYS A 170 -0.85 -7.49 -15.46
CA CYS A 170 0.27 -8.29 -14.97
C CYS A 170 -0.16 -9.56 -14.21
N GLY A 171 -1.32 -9.54 -13.54
CA GLY A 171 -1.88 -10.70 -12.84
C GLY A 171 -2.77 -11.63 -13.69
N VAL A 172 -3.17 -11.24 -14.91
CA VAL A 172 -4.25 -11.92 -15.67
C VAL A 172 -3.91 -13.38 -15.97
N ALA A 173 -2.71 -13.65 -16.45
CA ALA A 173 -2.30 -15.02 -16.80
C ALA A 173 -2.39 -15.96 -15.59
N CYS A 174 -1.87 -15.53 -14.44
CA CYS A 174 -1.90 -16.32 -13.21
C CYS A 174 -3.32 -16.46 -12.66
N HIS A 175 -4.08 -15.38 -12.59
CA HIS A 175 -5.41 -15.38 -11.99
C HIS A 175 -6.48 -16.05 -12.87
N THR A 176 -6.23 -16.20 -14.17
CA THR A 176 -7.14 -16.93 -15.08
C THR A 176 -7.23 -18.42 -14.73
N ILE A 177 -6.21 -19.00 -14.06
CA ILE A 177 -6.22 -20.39 -13.58
C ILE A 177 -7.44 -20.64 -12.67
N VAL A 178 -7.86 -19.63 -11.91
CA VAL A 178 -9.03 -19.68 -11.02
C VAL A 178 -10.17 -18.80 -11.52
N LYS A 179 -10.34 -18.68 -12.84
CA LYS A 179 -11.46 -17.94 -13.46
C LYS A 179 -12.83 -18.35 -12.91
N THR A 180 -13.03 -19.63 -12.62
CA THR A 180 -14.29 -20.16 -12.04
C THR A 180 -14.55 -19.67 -10.62
N ARG A 181 -13.56 -19.08 -9.96
CA ARG A 181 -13.63 -18.46 -8.63
C ARG A 181 -13.55 -16.93 -8.74
N ASP A 182 -14.04 -16.40 -9.84
CA ASP A 182 -13.96 -14.98 -10.21
C ASP A 182 -12.53 -14.43 -10.07
N TYR A 183 -11.54 -15.20 -10.55
CA TYR A 183 -10.12 -14.80 -10.59
C TYR A 183 -9.47 -14.61 -9.21
N VAL A 184 -10.08 -15.11 -8.12
CA VAL A 184 -9.53 -14.97 -6.76
C VAL A 184 -9.17 -16.35 -6.18
N PHE A 185 -7.89 -16.52 -5.84
CA PHE A 185 -7.39 -17.74 -5.20
C PHE A 185 -7.82 -17.85 -3.73
N THR A 186 -7.83 -16.72 -3.02
CA THR A 186 -7.90 -16.69 -1.56
C THR A 186 -9.30 -17.02 -1.06
N ASP A 187 -9.39 -18.05 -0.22
CA ASP A 187 -10.59 -18.36 0.56
C ASP A 187 -10.69 -17.45 1.80
N TYR A 188 -11.93 -17.14 2.17
CA TYR A 188 -12.24 -16.48 3.43
C TYR A 188 -12.51 -17.54 4.49
N GLY A 189 -11.46 -17.89 5.24
CA GLY A 189 -11.53 -18.94 6.26
C GLY A 189 -12.50 -18.59 7.39
N LYS A 190 -13.08 -19.64 7.99
CA LYS A 190 -13.87 -19.54 9.22
C LYS A 190 -12.99 -18.99 10.35
N ARG A 191 -13.52 -18.04 11.12
CA ARG A 191 -12.86 -17.38 12.24
C ARG A 191 -13.89 -16.86 13.24
#